data_AF-A0A0S2FH50-F1
#
_entry.id   AF-A0A0S2FH50-F1
#
_cell.length_a   1.000
_cell.length_b   1.000
_cell.length_c   1.000
_cell.angle_alpha   90.00
_cell.angle_beta   90.00
_cell.angle_gamma   90.00
#
_symmetry.space_group_name_H-M   'P 1'
#
loop_
_entity.id
_entity.type
_entity.pdbx_description
1 polymer ?
#
loop_
_entity_poly.entity_id
_entity_poly.type
_entity_poly.pdbx_seq_one_letter_code
_entity_poly.pdbx_strand_id
1 'polypeptide(L)'
;MLGAVLAVFCCTSAFAADTSDSRRDGYRYYAIGDLAAPRPAPTRAGAMLVGGGDWPYPAFRWMIERAGHGRIVILRASGSTEAQDEFFNDIGGITAAQTLVFEDRRAASDPQVLDIVRQADGIFLAGGDQSNYVRYWQGTPLNRALDAHVRAGKPIGGTSAGLAILGAHAYGAMDGGSLSSKDALNDPTGPQLTLVDDFLHLPYLERVLTDSHFGKRDRLGRLIAMLARLAQEQGRGDLVGIGVDEYTALCIDGDGIGRVFSGNGGHVWLVGPQPAATVYAAGKPLSLRAVPVRGVGSDSLLHLADFRIERPAFSALYDVEAGRLIRRDANPAPTAAP
;
A
#
# COMPACT_ATOMS: atom_id res chain seq x y z
N MET A 1 -19.38 28.48 62.84
CA MET A 1 -19.22 27.02 62.75
C MET A 1 -19.17 26.64 61.28
N LEU A 2 -18.03 26.10 60.85
CA LEU A 2 -17.76 25.60 59.50
C LEU A 2 -18.36 24.19 59.31
N GLY A 3 -18.70 23.86 58.06
CA GLY A 3 -18.68 22.50 57.50
C GLY A 3 -20.08 21.89 57.26
N ALA A 4 -20.36 21.20 56.16
CA ALA A 4 -19.55 20.81 55.01
C ALA A 4 -20.48 20.41 53.85
N VAL A 5 -20.06 20.71 52.63
CA VAL A 5 -20.72 20.28 51.38
C VAL A 5 -20.31 18.83 51.09
N LEU A 6 -21.30 17.96 50.89
CA LEU A 6 -21.12 16.56 50.54
C LEU A 6 -20.79 16.45 49.04
N ALA A 7 -19.53 16.19 48.70
CA ALA A 7 -19.11 15.91 47.33
C ALA A 7 -19.31 14.42 47.01
N VAL A 8 -20.10 14.16 45.97
CA VAL A 8 -20.35 12.84 45.38
C VAL A 8 -19.09 12.39 44.63
N PHE A 9 -18.50 11.27 45.04
CA PHE A 9 -17.46 10.59 44.28
C PHE A 9 -18.11 9.67 43.24
N CYS A 10 -18.13 10.11 41.99
CA CYS A 10 -18.41 9.25 40.85
C CYS A 10 -17.09 8.58 40.45
N CYS A 11 -16.94 7.28 40.71
CA CYS A 11 -15.79 6.51 40.25
C CYS A 11 -15.91 6.28 38.74
N THR A 12 -15.26 7.14 37.95
CA THR A 12 -14.93 6.83 36.56
C THR A 12 -13.67 5.98 36.55
N SER A 13 -13.80 4.69 36.25
CA SER A 13 -12.68 3.82 35.94
C SER A 13 -12.07 4.25 34.61
N ALA A 14 -11.05 5.11 34.66
CA ALA A 14 -10.19 5.37 33.53
C ALA A 14 -9.34 4.11 33.28
N PHE A 15 -9.63 3.37 32.21
CA PHE A 15 -8.70 2.39 31.68
C PHE A 15 -7.49 3.16 31.14
N ALA A 16 -6.41 3.19 31.91
CA ALA A 16 -5.12 3.64 31.41
C ALA A 16 -4.64 2.60 30.39
N ALA A 17 -4.49 3.02 29.13
CA ALA A 17 -3.83 2.23 28.10
C ALA A 17 -2.35 2.11 28.46
N ASP A 18 -1.95 0.97 28.99
CA ASP A 18 -0.57 0.70 29.37
C ASP A 18 0.21 0.28 28.11
N THR A 19 0.89 1.23 27.48
CA THR A 19 1.77 0.94 26.33
C THR A 19 3.05 0.28 26.83
N SER A 20 3.09 -1.05 26.86
CA SER A 20 4.30 -1.78 27.25
C SER A 20 5.35 -1.74 26.14
N ASP A 21 6.38 -0.90 26.26
CA ASP A 21 7.58 -0.97 25.41
C ASP A 21 8.46 -2.13 25.89
N SER A 22 8.65 -3.14 25.03
CA SER A 22 9.68 -4.16 25.27
C SER A 22 10.59 -4.27 24.05
N ARG A 23 11.82 -3.81 24.22
CA ARG A 23 12.90 -4.08 23.27
C ARG A 23 13.30 -5.55 23.37
N ARG A 24 13.31 -6.25 22.24
CA ARG A 24 13.64 -7.66 22.12
C ARG A 24 14.75 -7.85 21.11
N ASP A 25 15.25 -9.08 20.96
CA ASP A 25 16.31 -9.35 19.98
C ASP A 25 15.79 -9.12 18.55
N GLY A 26 16.24 -8.03 17.93
CA GLY A 26 15.93 -7.67 16.55
C GLY A 26 14.59 -6.95 16.30
N TYR A 27 13.80 -6.65 17.33
CA TYR A 27 12.56 -5.86 17.17
C TYR A 27 12.11 -5.15 18.46
N ARG A 28 11.29 -4.12 18.30
CA ARG A 28 10.50 -3.50 19.38
C ARG A 28 9.04 -3.93 19.28
N TYR A 29 8.41 -4.15 20.42
CA TYR A 29 7.02 -4.57 20.52
C TYR A 29 6.22 -3.60 21.37
N TYR A 30 5.05 -3.23 20.86
CA TYR A 30 4.06 -2.40 21.54
C TYR A 30 2.69 -3.06 21.41
N ALA A 31 1.82 -2.83 22.39
CA ALA A 31 0.43 -3.23 22.32
C ALA A 31 -0.46 -2.22 23.04
N ILE A 32 -1.73 -2.20 22.65
CA ILE A 32 -2.80 -1.43 23.27
C ILE A 32 -4.13 -2.17 23.11
N GLY A 33 -5.03 -2.03 24.09
CA GLY A 33 -6.34 -2.69 24.10
C GLY A 33 -6.35 -4.06 24.78
N ASP A 34 -7.41 -4.83 24.55
CA ASP A 34 -7.61 -6.15 25.15
C ASP A 34 -7.26 -7.27 24.17
N LEU A 35 -6.07 -7.85 24.34
CA LEU A 35 -5.58 -8.95 23.51
C LEU A 35 -6.33 -10.28 23.73
N ALA A 36 -7.06 -10.40 24.84
CA ALA A 36 -7.84 -11.58 25.20
C ALA A 36 -9.31 -11.45 24.76
N ALA A 37 -9.76 -10.27 24.35
CA ALA A 37 -11.11 -10.05 23.87
C ALA A 37 -11.42 -10.98 22.67
N PRO A 38 -12.60 -11.63 22.66
CA PRO A 38 -13.03 -12.39 21.50
C PRO A 38 -13.26 -11.46 20.31
N ARG A 39 -13.00 -11.97 19.10
CA ARG A 39 -13.29 -11.23 17.87
C ARG A 39 -14.81 -10.96 17.75
N PRO A 40 -15.25 -9.69 17.59
CA PRO A 40 -16.68 -9.37 17.54
C PRO A 40 -17.44 -9.95 16.32
N ALA A 41 -16.79 -10.01 15.15
CA ALA A 41 -17.40 -10.52 13.93
C ALA A 41 -16.40 -11.34 13.08
N PRO A 42 -16.84 -12.22 12.17
CA PRO A 42 -15.93 -12.94 11.28
C PRO A 42 -15.07 -12.01 10.41
N THR A 43 -13.86 -12.45 10.08
CA THR A 43 -12.98 -11.74 9.15
C THR A 43 -13.46 -11.93 7.71
N ARG A 44 -13.18 -10.94 6.85
CA ARG A 44 -13.48 -10.96 5.42
C ARG A 44 -12.24 -10.56 4.63
N ALA A 45 -11.97 -11.25 3.52
CA ALA A 45 -10.77 -10.99 2.70
C ALA A 45 -10.77 -9.56 2.15
N GLY A 46 -9.61 -8.94 2.02
CA GLY A 46 -9.49 -7.64 1.36
C GLY A 46 -8.08 -7.08 1.40
N ALA A 47 -7.76 -6.24 0.43
CA ALA A 47 -6.49 -5.53 0.33
C ALA A 47 -6.73 -4.00 0.40
N MET A 48 -6.00 -3.29 1.26
CA MET A 48 -6.07 -1.83 1.34
C MET A 48 -4.72 -1.20 0.97
N LEU A 49 -4.69 -0.46 -0.14
CA LEU A 49 -3.50 0.20 -0.67
C LEU A 49 -3.60 1.71 -0.42
N VAL A 50 -2.83 2.25 0.54
CA VAL A 50 -2.85 3.69 0.90
C VAL A 50 -1.63 4.42 0.34
N GLY A 51 -1.85 5.53 -0.36
CA GLY A 51 -0.78 6.26 -1.04
C GLY A 51 0.18 7.04 -0.12
N GLY A 52 -0.05 7.06 1.19
CA GLY A 52 0.72 7.85 2.16
C GLY A 52 0.15 9.25 2.36
N GLY A 53 0.86 10.09 3.10
CA GLY A 53 0.31 11.37 3.59
C GLY A 53 -0.58 11.12 4.81
N ASP A 54 -1.73 11.78 4.85
CA ASP A 54 -2.70 11.65 5.95
C ASP A 54 -3.66 10.46 5.75
N TRP A 55 -4.52 10.23 6.74
CA TRP A 55 -5.33 9.02 6.87
C TRP A 55 -6.72 9.18 6.24
N PRO A 56 -7.05 8.46 5.14
CA PRO A 56 -8.43 8.37 4.66
C PRO A 56 -9.29 7.51 5.62
N TYR A 57 -9.77 8.09 6.72
CA TYR A 57 -10.52 7.37 7.77
C TYR A 57 -11.63 6.44 7.26
N PRO A 58 -12.43 6.77 6.24
CA PRO A 58 -13.39 5.83 5.67
C PRO A 58 -12.77 4.50 5.19
N ALA A 59 -11.57 4.53 4.59
CA ALA A 59 -10.86 3.31 4.18
C ALA A 59 -10.38 2.48 5.38
N PHE A 60 -9.88 3.13 6.42
CA PHE A 60 -9.44 2.43 7.62
C PHE A 60 -10.61 1.79 8.37
N ARG A 61 -11.76 2.47 8.46
CA ARG A 61 -13.00 1.86 8.98
C ARG A 61 -13.41 0.65 8.15
N TRP A 62 -13.33 0.73 6.82
CA TRP A 62 -13.57 -0.41 5.93
C TRP A 62 -12.62 -1.59 6.23
N MET A 63 -11.34 -1.33 6.53
CA MET A 63 -10.39 -2.38 6.90
C MET A 63 -10.73 -2.99 8.27
N ILE A 64 -11.10 -2.17 9.26
CA ILE A 64 -11.52 -2.61 10.60
C ILE A 64 -12.76 -3.51 10.50
N GLU A 65 -13.75 -3.12 9.70
CA GLU A 65 -14.94 -3.93 9.43
C GLU A 65 -14.60 -5.29 8.77
N ARG A 66 -13.56 -5.34 7.94
CA ARG A 66 -13.06 -6.60 7.37
C ARG A 66 -12.29 -7.44 8.37
N ALA A 67 -11.61 -6.81 9.32
CA ALA A 67 -10.96 -7.51 10.43
C ALA A 67 -11.98 -7.97 11.48
N GLY A 68 -13.28 -7.72 11.26
CA GLY A 68 -14.35 -8.10 12.16
C GLY A 68 -14.27 -7.37 13.49
N HIS A 69 -13.74 -6.14 13.50
CA HIS A 69 -13.47 -5.34 14.70
C HIS A 69 -12.50 -6.02 15.69
N GLY A 70 -11.71 -7.00 15.22
CA GLY A 70 -10.77 -7.74 16.03
C GLY A 70 -9.41 -7.06 16.19
N ARG A 71 -8.37 -7.89 16.37
CA ARG A 71 -7.01 -7.45 16.62
C ARG A 71 -6.28 -7.07 15.34
N ILE A 72 -5.68 -5.88 15.30
CA ILE A 72 -4.84 -5.42 14.19
C ILE A 72 -3.36 -5.57 14.55
N VAL A 73 -2.61 -6.29 13.73
CA VAL A 73 -1.14 -6.35 13.85
C VAL A 73 -0.53 -5.38 12.86
N ILE A 74 0.23 -4.42 13.36
CA ILE A 74 0.98 -3.43 12.58
C ILE A 74 2.43 -3.88 12.46
N LEU A 75 2.90 -4.07 11.23
CA LEU A 75 4.30 -4.39 10.94
C LEU A 75 5.01 -3.14 10.40
N ARG A 76 6.19 -2.85 10.95
CA ARG A 76 7.04 -1.73 10.53
C ARG A 76 8.50 -2.16 10.49
N ALA A 77 9.31 -1.51 9.66
CA ALA A 77 10.78 -1.62 9.72
C ALA A 77 11.46 -0.29 10.14
N SER A 78 10.66 0.67 10.60
CA SER A 78 11.09 1.94 11.18
C SER A 78 9.92 2.62 11.92
N GLY A 79 10.21 3.70 12.66
CA GLY A 79 9.19 4.45 13.41
C GLY A 79 8.75 3.77 14.72
N SER A 80 7.50 4.02 15.12
CA SER A 80 6.94 3.60 16.42
C SER A 80 5.45 3.26 16.32
N THR A 81 4.59 3.79 17.20
CA THR A 81 3.20 3.39 17.42
C THR A 81 2.16 4.20 16.65
N GLU A 82 2.54 5.19 15.85
CA GLU A 82 1.59 6.09 15.16
C GLU A 82 0.37 5.39 14.53
N ALA A 83 0.59 4.31 13.76
CA ALA A 83 -0.52 3.56 13.17
C ALA A 83 -1.38 2.81 14.20
N GLN A 84 -0.77 2.28 15.26
CA GLN A 84 -1.48 1.67 16.37
C GLN A 84 -2.37 2.69 17.09
N ASP A 85 -1.83 3.87 17.36
CA ASP A 85 -2.54 4.95 18.03
C ASP A 85 -3.71 5.42 17.16
N GLU A 86 -3.50 5.55 15.84
CA GLU A 86 -4.57 5.90 14.91
C GLU A 86 -5.69 4.84 14.86
N PHE A 87 -5.33 3.56 14.69
CA PHE A 87 -6.31 2.47 14.63
C PHE A 87 -7.12 2.36 15.93
N PHE A 88 -6.48 2.55 17.09
CA PHE A 88 -7.10 2.29 18.39
C PHE A 88 -7.78 3.53 19.01
N ASN A 89 -7.10 4.68 19.01
CA ASN A 89 -7.57 5.89 19.70
C ASN A 89 -8.42 6.77 18.77
N ASP A 90 -7.94 7.06 17.57
CA ASP A 90 -8.55 8.10 16.71
C ASP A 90 -9.69 7.56 15.86
N ILE A 91 -9.45 6.44 15.17
CA ILE A 91 -10.48 5.77 14.37
C ILE A 91 -11.37 4.91 15.27
N GLY A 92 -10.72 4.12 16.14
CA GLY A 92 -11.35 3.21 17.09
C GLY A 92 -12.11 2.04 16.43
N GLY A 93 -12.68 1.19 17.28
CA GLY A 93 -13.51 0.05 16.84
C GLY A 93 -12.75 -1.26 16.61
N ILE A 94 -11.54 -1.40 17.16
CA ILE A 94 -10.77 -2.65 17.22
C ILE A 94 -10.64 -3.11 18.68
N THR A 95 -10.50 -4.40 18.93
CA THR A 95 -10.30 -4.92 20.29
C THR A 95 -8.92 -4.61 20.84
N ALA A 96 -7.90 -4.69 19.99
CA ALA A 96 -6.51 -4.38 20.33
C ALA A 96 -5.67 -4.14 19.08
N ALA A 97 -4.55 -3.43 19.27
CA ALA A 97 -3.50 -3.29 18.27
C ALA A 97 -2.15 -3.76 18.84
N GLN A 98 -1.35 -4.41 18.00
CA GLN A 98 0.01 -4.83 18.32
C GLN A 98 0.97 -4.32 17.25
N THR A 99 1.99 -3.56 17.64
CA THR A 99 3.00 -3.05 16.71
C THR A 99 4.32 -3.80 16.88
N LEU A 100 4.83 -4.33 15.77
CA LEU A 100 6.17 -4.93 15.66
C LEU A 100 7.05 -4.04 14.78
N VAL A 101 8.06 -3.42 15.39
CA VAL A 101 9.07 -2.62 14.68
C VAL A 101 10.34 -3.44 14.52
N PHE A 102 10.57 -3.97 13.33
CA PHE A 102 11.73 -4.77 12.99
C PHE A 102 12.97 -3.90 12.86
N GLU A 103 14.03 -4.28 13.58
CA GLU A 103 15.37 -3.68 13.49
C GLU A 103 16.34 -4.60 12.71
N ASP A 104 16.01 -5.89 12.58
CA ASP A 104 16.86 -6.94 12.02
C ASP A 104 16.01 -8.05 11.36
N ARG A 105 16.56 -8.72 10.33
CA ARG A 105 15.97 -9.88 9.65
C ARG A 105 15.72 -11.07 10.58
N ARG A 106 16.52 -11.25 11.63
CA ARG A 106 16.38 -12.38 12.59
C ARG A 106 15.01 -12.41 13.26
N ALA A 107 14.44 -11.24 13.57
CA ALA A 107 13.10 -11.13 14.16
C ALA A 107 12.00 -11.70 13.25
N ALA A 108 12.21 -11.77 11.93
CA ALA A 108 11.27 -12.38 10.99
C ALA A 108 11.19 -13.91 11.08
N SER A 109 12.01 -14.53 11.94
CA SER A 109 11.96 -15.96 12.28
C SER A 109 11.66 -16.21 13.77
N ASP A 110 11.46 -15.15 14.56
CA ASP A 110 11.19 -15.27 15.99
C ASP A 110 9.83 -15.95 16.24
N PRO A 111 9.77 -17.03 17.05
CA PRO A 111 8.53 -17.77 17.27
C PRO A 111 7.38 -16.93 17.82
N GLN A 112 7.68 -15.94 18.66
CA GLN A 112 6.68 -15.07 19.26
C GLN A 112 6.15 -14.04 18.25
N VAL A 113 7.02 -13.49 17.40
CA VAL A 113 6.60 -12.66 16.26
C VAL A 113 5.65 -13.43 15.36
N LEU A 114 5.99 -14.66 15.01
CA LEU A 114 5.16 -15.50 14.13
C LEU A 114 3.82 -15.87 14.78
N ASP A 115 3.80 -16.09 16.10
CA ASP A 115 2.56 -16.35 16.84
C ASP A 115 1.62 -15.13 16.82
N ILE A 116 2.15 -13.93 17.10
CA ILE A 116 1.41 -12.66 17.01
C ILE A 116 0.78 -12.49 15.62
N VAL A 117 1.58 -12.71 14.56
CA VAL A 117 1.11 -12.56 13.17
C VAL A 117 0.03 -13.57 12.81
N ARG A 118 0.15 -14.83 13.23
CA ARG A 118 -0.88 -15.87 12.97
C ARG A 118 -2.21 -15.54 13.65
N GLN A 119 -2.13 -14.90 14.80
CA GLN A 119 -3.26 -14.53 15.64
C GLN A 119 -3.99 -13.26 15.18
N ALA A 120 -3.39 -12.46 14.30
CA ALA A 120 -3.98 -11.25 13.76
C ALA A 120 -5.35 -11.50 13.10
N ASP A 121 -6.30 -10.58 13.31
CA ASP A 121 -7.56 -10.57 12.57
C ASP A 121 -7.45 -9.67 11.32
N GLY A 122 -6.58 -8.67 11.36
CA GLY A 122 -6.11 -7.91 10.20
C GLY A 122 -4.64 -7.52 10.35
N ILE A 123 -3.93 -7.34 9.23
CA ILE A 123 -2.51 -6.93 9.23
C ILE A 123 -2.36 -5.62 8.47
N PHE A 124 -1.63 -4.66 9.05
CA PHE A 124 -1.31 -3.40 8.40
C PHE A 124 0.20 -3.19 8.30
N LEU A 125 0.69 -2.86 7.11
CA LEU A 125 2.09 -2.59 6.81
C LEU A 125 2.30 -1.07 6.77
N ALA A 126 3.00 -0.52 7.75
CA ALA A 126 3.10 0.93 7.88
C ALA A 126 4.01 1.58 6.82
N GLY A 127 4.18 2.90 6.92
CA GLY A 127 5.19 3.63 6.15
C GLY A 127 6.61 3.34 6.64
N GLY A 128 7.58 3.91 5.93
CA GLY A 128 9.01 3.78 6.25
C GLY A 128 9.84 3.64 4.99
N ASP A 129 10.86 2.80 5.05
CA ASP A 129 11.72 2.43 3.92
C ASP A 129 11.35 1.01 3.47
N GLN A 130 10.81 0.87 2.25
CA GLN A 130 10.39 -0.42 1.72
C GLN A 130 11.56 -1.38 1.46
N SER A 131 12.79 -0.87 1.31
CA SER A 131 13.97 -1.72 1.14
C SER A 131 14.25 -2.55 2.39
N ASN A 132 13.90 -2.04 3.58
CA ASN A 132 13.99 -2.81 4.81
C ASN A 132 12.93 -3.92 4.89
N TYR A 133 11.77 -3.74 4.26
CA TYR A 133 10.72 -4.76 4.24
C TYR A 133 11.21 -5.94 3.42
N VAL A 134 11.82 -5.66 2.26
CA VAL A 134 12.51 -6.64 1.41
C VAL A 134 13.64 -7.32 2.18
N ARG A 135 14.61 -6.57 2.72
CA ARG A 135 15.78 -7.13 3.43
C ARG A 135 15.39 -7.96 4.65
N TYR A 136 14.40 -7.53 5.42
CA TYR A 136 14.06 -8.19 6.68
C TYR A 136 13.06 -9.33 6.50
N TRP A 137 12.15 -9.27 5.53
CA TRP A 137 11.01 -10.19 5.50
C TRP A 137 11.01 -11.14 4.30
N GLN A 138 11.49 -10.74 3.13
CA GLN A 138 11.37 -11.60 1.94
C GLN A 138 12.03 -12.97 2.14
N GLY A 139 11.31 -14.05 1.83
CA GLY A 139 11.79 -15.43 1.97
C GLY A 139 11.87 -15.97 3.40
N THR A 140 11.46 -15.19 4.41
CA THR A 140 11.49 -15.60 5.82
C THR A 140 10.22 -16.33 6.26
N PRO A 141 10.21 -16.98 7.45
CA PRO A 141 8.99 -17.50 8.05
C PRO A 141 7.87 -16.46 8.21
N LEU A 142 8.21 -15.19 8.50
CA LEU A 142 7.23 -14.10 8.58
C LEU A 142 6.53 -13.90 7.24
N ASN A 143 7.28 -13.86 6.15
CA ASN A 143 6.70 -13.70 4.82
C ASN A 143 5.73 -14.83 4.46
N ARG A 144 6.08 -16.09 4.78
CA ARG A 144 5.15 -17.23 4.66
C ARG A 144 3.93 -17.10 5.56
N ALA A 145 4.07 -16.51 6.74
CA ALA A 145 2.94 -16.25 7.66
C ALA A 145 2.00 -15.18 7.10
N LEU A 146 2.52 -14.15 6.42
CA LEU A 146 1.71 -13.16 5.71
C LEU A 146 0.90 -13.80 4.58
N ASP A 147 1.51 -14.64 3.74
CA ASP A 147 0.78 -15.39 2.71
C ASP A 147 -0.27 -16.34 3.32
N ALA A 148 0.03 -16.96 4.47
CA ALA A 148 -0.95 -17.79 5.17
C ALA A 148 -2.13 -16.97 5.72
N HIS A 149 -1.88 -15.76 6.23
CA HIS A 149 -2.92 -14.82 6.68
C HIS A 149 -3.87 -14.44 5.53
N VAL A 150 -3.30 -14.11 4.36
CA VAL A 150 -4.06 -13.78 3.16
C VAL A 150 -4.88 -14.98 2.67
N ARG A 151 -4.25 -16.16 2.56
CA ARG A 151 -4.96 -17.41 2.17
C ARG A 151 -6.07 -17.81 3.13
N ALA A 152 -6.00 -17.41 4.40
CA ALA A 152 -7.06 -17.60 5.38
C ALA A 152 -8.25 -16.63 5.19
N GLY A 153 -8.23 -15.78 4.15
CA GLY A 153 -9.30 -14.83 3.86
C GLY A 153 -9.36 -13.67 4.85
N LYS A 154 -8.23 -13.29 5.45
CA LYS A 154 -8.13 -12.15 6.37
C LYS A 154 -7.60 -10.91 5.64
N PRO A 155 -8.04 -9.70 6.04
CA PRO A 155 -7.61 -8.48 5.37
C PRO A 155 -6.15 -8.13 5.67
N ILE A 156 -5.51 -7.54 4.66
CA ILE A 156 -4.19 -6.93 4.77
C ILE A 156 -4.19 -5.56 4.11
N GLY A 157 -3.42 -4.62 4.62
CA GLY A 157 -3.28 -3.31 4.01
C GLY A 157 -1.91 -2.72 4.26
N GLY A 158 -1.63 -1.59 3.59
CA GLY A 158 -0.39 -0.87 3.83
C GLY A 158 -0.39 0.53 3.27
N THR A 159 0.49 1.36 3.82
CA THR A 159 0.65 2.77 3.41
C THR A 159 2.08 3.05 2.97
N SER A 160 2.26 3.88 1.94
CA SER A 160 3.58 4.32 1.48
C SER A 160 4.50 3.14 1.12
N ALA A 161 5.54 2.85 1.93
CA ALA A 161 6.40 1.69 1.80
C ALA A 161 5.65 0.35 1.96
N GLY A 162 4.69 0.30 2.88
CA GLY A 162 3.83 -0.86 3.06
C GLY A 162 2.93 -1.12 1.86
N LEU A 163 2.45 -0.07 1.17
CA LEU A 163 1.72 -0.22 -0.10
C LEU A 163 2.64 -0.83 -1.17
N ALA A 164 3.88 -0.36 -1.25
CA ALA A 164 4.78 -0.68 -2.35
C ALA A 164 5.03 -2.19 -2.54
N ILE A 165 4.95 -2.98 -1.47
CA ILE A 165 5.20 -4.42 -1.49
C ILE A 165 3.93 -5.29 -1.57
N LEU A 166 2.75 -4.68 -1.72
CA LEU A 166 1.47 -5.41 -1.88
C LEU A 166 1.19 -5.84 -3.33
N GLY A 167 1.87 -5.25 -4.31
CA GLY A 167 1.84 -5.73 -5.70
C GLY A 167 2.69 -6.98 -5.90
N ALA A 168 2.39 -7.76 -6.93
CA ALA A 168 3.26 -8.87 -7.36
C ALA A 168 4.67 -8.41 -7.76
N HIS A 169 4.80 -7.16 -8.21
CA HIS A 169 6.08 -6.50 -8.41
C HIS A 169 6.09 -5.18 -7.64
N ALA A 170 7.28 -4.79 -7.18
CA ALA A 170 7.49 -3.62 -6.34
C ALA A 170 8.75 -2.86 -6.75
N TYR A 171 8.74 -1.55 -6.56
CA TYR A 171 9.96 -0.76 -6.50
C TYR A 171 10.58 -0.87 -5.10
N GLY A 172 11.60 -1.71 -4.96
CA GLY A 172 12.21 -2.05 -3.68
C GLY A 172 13.07 -0.93 -3.07
N ALA A 173 13.46 0.09 -3.83
CA ALA A 173 14.40 1.14 -3.39
C ALA A 173 15.68 0.57 -2.74
N MET A 174 16.22 -0.51 -3.32
CA MET A 174 17.31 -1.28 -2.71
C MET A 174 18.64 -0.52 -2.62
N ASP A 175 18.73 0.61 -3.32
CA ASP A 175 19.83 1.58 -3.27
C ASP A 175 19.66 2.65 -2.16
N GLY A 176 18.56 2.60 -1.40
CA GLY A 176 18.21 3.59 -0.37
C GLY A 176 17.65 4.90 -0.96
N GLY A 177 17.44 4.97 -2.27
CA GLY A 177 16.97 6.15 -2.98
C GLY A 177 15.46 6.15 -3.24
N SER A 178 14.97 7.25 -3.79
CA SER A 178 13.64 7.33 -4.39
C SER A 178 13.78 7.78 -5.84
N LEU A 179 13.90 6.82 -6.75
CA LEU A 179 14.01 7.07 -8.18
C LEU A 179 12.94 8.05 -8.66
N SER A 180 13.37 9.11 -9.36
CA SER A 180 12.49 10.11 -9.95
C SER A 180 11.98 9.65 -11.32
N SER A 181 10.86 10.20 -11.79
CA SER A 181 10.38 9.95 -13.16
C SER A 181 11.39 10.39 -14.22
N LYS A 182 12.07 11.52 -14.00
CA LYS A 182 13.09 12.01 -14.94
C LYS A 182 14.23 11.00 -15.07
N ASP A 183 14.77 10.51 -13.96
CA ASP A 183 15.91 9.60 -13.99
C ASP A 183 15.50 8.24 -14.58
N ALA A 184 14.34 7.71 -14.16
CA ALA A 184 13.80 6.45 -14.67
C ALA A 184 13.55 6.47 -16.18
N LEU A 185 13.03 7.57 -16.73
CA LEU A 185 12.77 7.71 -18.16
C LEU A 185 14.05 7.95 -18.97
N ASN A 186 15.10 8.54 -18.38
CA ASN A 186 16.37 8.79 -19.08
C ASN A 186 17.31 7.58 -19.09
N ASP A 187 17.20 6.69 -18.10
CA ASP A 187 17.96 5.44 -18.05
C ASP A 187 17.08 4.27 -17.54
N PRO A 188 16.22 3.70 -18.40
CA PRO A 188 15.25 2.67 -18.00
C PRO A 188 15.91 1.33 -17.63
N THR A 189 17.20 1.14 -17.92
CA THR A 189 17.99 -0.03 -17.48
C THR A 189 18.86 0.25 -16.26
N GLY A 190 18.79 1.48 -15.73
CA GLY A 190 19.71 1.96 -14.70
C GLY A 190 19.66 1.12 -13.42
N PRO A 191 20.77 1.06 -12.67
CA PRO A 191 20.88 0.26 -11.46
C PRO A 191 19.97 0.75 -10.32
N GLN A 192 19.52 2.01 -10.37
CA GLN A 192 18.57 2.59 -9.40
C GLN A 192 17.16 2.01 -9.52
N LEU A 193 16.81 1.46 -10.69
CA LEU A 193 15.50 0.86 -10.95
C LEU A 193 15.47 -0.56 -10.36
N THR A 194 15.38 -0.61 -9.03
CA THR A 194 15.49 -1.81 -8.21
C THR A 194 14.13 -2.49 -8.06
N LEU A 195 13.78 -3.31 -9.04
CA LEU A 195 12.54 -4.10 -9.03
C LEU A 195 12.69 -5.34 -8.15
N VAL A 196 11.63 -5.64 -7.40
CA VAL A 196 11.50 -6.84 -6.57
C VAL A 196 10.19 -7.52 -6.94
N ASP A 197 10.20 -8.84 -7.01
CA ASP A 197 9.03 -9.70 -7.21
C ASP A 197 8.97 -10.76 -6.11
N ASP A 198 7.93 -11.61 -6.13
CA ASP A 198 7.76 -12.75 -5.21
C ASP A 198 7.88 -12.34 -3.72
N PHE A 199 7.27 -11.19 -3.37
CA PHE A 199 7.24 -10.70 -2.00
C PHE A 199 5.97 -11.13 -1.27
N LEU A 200 4.77 -10.90 -1.83
CA LEU A 200 3.50 -11.26 -1.20
C LEU A 200 2.47 -11.63 -2.27
N HIS A 201 1.67 -12.67 -2.01
CA HIS A 201 0.73 -13.23 -2.98
C HIS A 201 -0.71 -12.84 -2.64
N LEU A 202 -1.14 -11.70 -3.18
CA LEU A 202 -2.50 -11.20 -2.99
C LEU A 202 -3.40 -11.55 -4.19
N PRO A 203 -4.60 -12.12 -3.94
CA PRO A 203 -5.59 -12.31 -4.99
C PRO A 203 -5.88 -11.01 -5.74
N TYR A 204 -5.98 -11.11 -7.07
CA TYR A 204 -6.24 -10.02 -8.00
C TYR A 204 -5.11 -8.99 -8.20
N LEU A 205 -3.97 -9.17 -7.53
CA LEU A 205 -2.79 -8.30 -7.67
C LEU A 205 -1.59 -9.02 -8.30
N GLU A 206 -1.78 -10.23 -8.83
CA GLU A 206 -0.75 -11.10 -9.42
C GLU A 206 -0.07 -10.48 -10.66
N ARG A 207 -0.74 -9.49 -11.27
CA ARG A 207 -0.28 -8.76 -12.47
C ARG A 207 -0.03 -7.29 -12.20
N VAL A 208 0.12 -6.90 -10.93
CA VAL A 208 0.20 -5.50 -10.53
C VAL A 208 1.60 -5.11 -10.08
N LEU A 209 2.06 -3.95 -10.55
CA LEU A 209 3.14 -3.19 -9.93
C LEU A 209 2.57 -1.96 -9.22
N THR A 210 2.89 -1.81 -7.94
CA THR A 210 2.31 -0.73 -7.10
C THR A 210 3.28 0.43 -6.87
N ASP A 211 2.73 1.64 -6.75
CA ASP A 211 3.48 2.85 -6.37
C ASP A 211 2.64 3.80 -5.49
N SER A 212 3.29 4.49 -4.55
CA SER A 212 2.68 5.41 -3.57
C SER A 212 3.11 6.86 -3.78
N HIS A 213 2.51 7.80 -3.04
CA HIS A 213 2.77 9.25 -3.12
C HIS A 213 2.69 9.79 -4.55
N PHE A 214 1.79 9.24 -5.35
CA PHE A 214 1.98 9.16 -6.79
C PHE A 214 1.98 10.53 -7.49
N GLY A 215 0.85 11.25 -7.46
CA GLY A 215 0.71 12.56 -8.08
C GLY A 215 1.59 13.63 -7.44
N LYS A 216 1.68 13.67 -6.10
CA LYS A 216 2.49 14.66 -5.38
C LYS A 216 3.98 14.63 -5.73
N ARG A 217 4.49 13.44 -6.09
CA ARG A 217 5.91 13.23 -6.43
C ARG A 217 6.16 13.02 -7.93
N ASP A 218 5.17 13.30 -8.77
CA ASP A 218 5.24 13.15 -10.22
C ASP A 218 5.76 11.75 -10.64
N ARG A 219 5.16 10.69 -10.10
CA ARG A 219 5.67 9.30 -10.23
C ARG A 219 5.13 8.51 -11.43
N LEU A 220 4.37 9.15 -12.31
CA LEU A 220 3.86 8.48 -13.51
C LEU A 220 4.96 7.99 -14.44
N GLY A 221 5.97 8.82 -14.70
CA GLY A 221 7.08 8.45 -15.59
C GLY A 221 7.90 7.26 -15.07
N ARG A 222 8.19 7.20 -13.76
CA ARG A 222 8.92 6.05 -13.20
C ARG A 222 8.10 4.78 -13.23
N LEU A 223 6.79 4.85 -12.96
CA LEU A 223 5.91 3.69 -13.07
C LEU A 223 5.88 3.16 -14.51
N ILE A 224 5.86 4.06 -15.50
CA ILE A 224 5.94 3.69 -16.91
C ILE A 224 7.28 3.00 -17.22
N ALA A 225 8.41 3.56 -16.80
CA ALA A 225 9.73 2.98 -17.04
C ALA A 225 9.89 1.60 -16.38
N MET A 226 9.37 1.41 -15.17
CA MET A 226 9.40 0.13 -14.46
C MET A 226 8.64 -0.97 -15.21
N LEU A 227 7.43 -0.66 -15.69
CA LEU A 227 6.65 -1.58 -16.51
C LEU A 227 7.34 -1.89 -17.85
N ALA A 228 7.95 -0.88 -18.49
CA ALA A 228 8.71 -1.09 -19.72
C ALA A 228 9.90 -2.05 -19.49
N ARG A 229 10.61 -1.91 -18.37
CA ARG A 229 11.69 -2.83 -17.98
C ARG A 229 11.20 -4.25 -17.77
N LEU A 230 10.10 -4.45 -17.03
CA LEU A 230 9.51 -5.77 -16.83
C LEU A 230 9.04 -6.41 -18.14
N ALA A 231 8.45 -5.62 -19.04
CA ALA A 231 8.04 -6.10 -20.35
C ALA A 231 9.23 -6.55 -21.21
N GLN A 232 10.33 -5.80 -21.21
CA GLN A 232 11.51 -6.08 -22.04
C GLN A 232 12.41 -7.18 -21.46
N GLU A 233 12.67 -7.15 -20.15
CA GLU A 233 13.66 -8.05 -19.51
C GLU A 233 13.03 -9.36 -19.02
N GLN A 234 11.74 -9.35 -18.69
CA GLN A 234 11.04 -10.53 -18.14
C GLN A 234 9.87 -11.00 -19.01
N GLY A 235 9.63 -10.39 -20.17
CA GLY A 235 8.53 -10.75 -21.06
C GLY A 235 7.13 -10.45 -20.48
N ARG A 236 7.05 -9.62 -19.44
CA ARG A 236 5.82 -9.31 -18.69
C ARG A 236 5.05 -8.13 -19.28
N GLY A 237 4.69 -8.23 -20.56
CA GLY A 237 3.94 -7.18 -21.28
C GLY A 237 2.48 -7.03 -20.83
N ASP A 238 2.01 -7.90 -19.95
CA ASP A 238 0.63 -8.00 -19.48
C ASP A 238 0.39 -7.26 -18.15
N LEU A 239 1.42 -6.67 -17.54
CA LEU A 239 1.33 -6.02 -16.23
C LEU A 239 0.56 -4.71 -16.25
N VAL A 240 -0.02 -4.38 -15.10
CA VAL A 240 -0.70 -3.10 -14.83
C VAL A 240 -0.01 -2.38 -13.68
N GLY A 241 0.26 -1.10 -13.87
CA GLY A 241 0.73 -0.23 -12.80
C GLY A 241 -0.45 0.35 -12.02
N ILE A 242 -0.38 0.32 -10.69
CA ILE A 242 -1.31 1.02 -9.79
C ILE A 242 -0.53 2.05 -8.98
N GLY A 243 -0.72 3.33 -9.32
CA GLY A 243 -0.22 4.46 -8.55
C GLY A 243 -1.31 5.02 -7.64
N VAL A 244 -1.04 5.23 -6.35
CA VAL A 244 -2.01 5.80 -5.40
C VAL A 244 -1.52 7.16 -4.90
N ASP A 245 -2.37 8.18 -5.05
CA ASP A 245 -2.11 9.53 -4.54
C ASP A 245 -2.08 9.56 -2.99
N GLU A 246 -1.42 10.56 -2.41
CA GLU A 246 -1.50 10.75 -0.95
C GLU A 246 -2.95 11.01 -0.51
N TYR A 247 -3.26 10.76 0.77
CA TYR A 247 -4.59 10.93 1.40
C TYR A 247 -5.67 10.05 0.75
N THR A 248 -5.26 9.07 -0.06
CA THR A 248 -6.12 8.25 -0.90
C THR A 248 -5.81 6.78 -0.67
N ALA A 249 -6.85 5.95 -0.67
CA ALA A 249 -6.74 4.51 -0.55
C ALA A 249 -7.57 3.79 -1.62
N LEU A 250 -6.99 2.75 -2.22
CA LEU A 250 -7.73 1.73 -2.97
C LEU A 250 -8.04 0.56 -2.02
N CYS A 251 -9.32 0.31 -1.78
CA CYS A 251 -9.80 -0.83 -1.00
C CYS A 251 -10.40 -1.88 -1.94
N ILE A 252 -9.80 -3.07 -2.00
CA ILE A 252 -10.17 -4.19 -2.88
C ILE A 252 -10.80 -5.28 -2.02
N ASP A 253 -12.04 -5.64 -2.31
CA ASP A 253 -12.74 -6.72 -1.60
C ASP A 253 -12.37 -8.13 -2.09
N GLY A 254 -12.93 -9.15 -1.44
CA GLY A 254 -12.71 -10.56 -1.79
C GLY A 254 -13.25 -10.96 -3.17
N ASP A 255 -14.11 -10.14 -3.77
CA ASP A 255 -14.66 -10.35 -5.11
C ASP A 255 -13.85 -9.58 -6.18
N GLY A 256 -12.75 -8.94 -5.79
CA GLY A 256 -11.88 -8.20 -6.69
C GLY A 256 -12.44 -6.83 -7.09
N ILE A 257 -13.40 -6.29 -6.33
CA ILE A 257 -13.96 -4.96 -6.56
C ILE A 257 -13.21 -3.93 -5.72
N GLY A 258 -12.56 -2.99 -6.41
CA GLY A 258 -11.84 -1.86 -5.87
C GLY A 258 -12.71 -0.61 -5.75
N ARG A 259 -12.65 0.05 -4.59
CA ARG A 259 -13.25 1.36 -4.32
C ARG A 259 -12.21 2.32 -3.80
N VAL A 260 -12.33 3.58 -4.18
CA VAL A 260 -11.42 4.65 -3.77
C VAL A 260 -12.04 5.45 -2.63
N PHE A 261 -11.26 5.66 -1.59
CA PHE A 261 -11.56 6.61 -0.53
C PHE A 261 -10.48 7.67 -0.52
N SER A 262 -10.85 8.94 -0.64
CA SER A 262 -9.90 10.05 -0.64
C SER A 262 -10.36 11.18 0.27
N GLY A 263 -9.44 11.69 1.09
CA GLY A 263 -9.65 12.87 1.94
C GLY A 263 -9.42 14.20 1.22
N ASN A 264 -8.82 14.19 0.03
CA ASN A 264 -8.43 15.40 -0.70
C ASN A 264 -8.79 15.40 -2.20
N GLY A 265 -9.61 14.43 -2.64
CA GLY A 265 -9.95 14.26 -4.06
C GLY A 265 -8.82 13.67 -4.91
N GLY A 266 -7.80 13.06 -4.29
CA GLY A 266 -6.78 12.27 -4.96
C GLY A 266 -7.34 11.02 -5.63
N HIS A 267 -6.56 10.46 -6.56
CA HIS A 267 -6.98 9.37 -7.43
C HIS A 267 -6.10 8.14 -7.25
N VAL A 268 -6.61 7.03 -7.76
CA VAL A 268 -5.81 5.85 -8.10
C VAL A 268 -5.59 5.83 -9.61
N TRP A 269 -4.35 5.67 -10.02
CA TRP A 269 -3.89 5.73 -11.40
C TRP A 269 -3.61 4.33 -11.90
N LEU A 270 -4.36 3.90 -12.92
CA LEU A 270 -4.13 2.65 -13.63
C LEU A 270 -3.30 2.91 -14.88
N VAL A 271 -2.05 2.47 -14.89
CA VAL A 271 -1.19 2.41 -16.08
C VAL A 271 -1.38 1.03 -16.71
N GLY A 272 -2.09 0.96 -17.83
CA GLY A 272 -2.38 -0.33 -18.47
C GLY A 272 -1.15 -0.96 -19.14
N PRO A 273 -1.33 -2.17 -19.70
CA PRO A 273 -0.30 -2.83 -20.49
C PRO A 273 0.22 -1.90 -21.59
N GLN A 274 1.55 -1.86 -21.73
CA GLN A 274 2.22 -0.90 -22.59
C GLN A 274 2.55 -1.53 -23.95
N PRO A 275 2.47 -0.76 -25.05
CA PRO A 275 3.10 -1.16 -26.30
C PRO A 275 4.60 -1.36 -26.12
N ALA A 276 5.21 -2.16 -27.01
CA ALA A 276 6.66 -2.31 -27.02
C ALA A 276 7.35 -0.95 -27.19
N ALA A 277 8.39 -0.72 -26.39
CA ALA A 277 9.20 0.48 -26.49
C ALA A 277 9.91 0.53 -27.86
N THR A 278 9.92 1.72 -28.48
CA THR A 278 10.68 1.97 -29.70
C THR A 278 12.16 2.19 -29.40
N VAL A 279 12.48 2.69 -28.21
CA VAL A 279 13.85 2.78 -27.68
C VAL A 279 13.87 2.25 -26.26
N TYR A 280 14.60 1.16 -26.05
CA TYR A 280 14.94 0.59 -24.74
C TYR A 280 16.37 0.05 -24.81
N ALA A 281 17.33 0.77 -24.22
CA ALA A 281 18.73 0.37 -24.22
C ALA A 281 19.50 1.09 -23.10
N ALA A 282 20.63 0.51 -22.69
CA ALA A 282 21.47 1.09 -21.66
C ALA A 282 21.98 2.49 -22.02
N GLY A 283 21.81 3.44 -21.08
CA GLY A 283 22.21 4.84 -21.26
C GLY A 283 21.43 5.57 -22.36
N LYS A 284 20.32 5.02 -22.85
CA LYS A 284 19.44 5.67 -23.82
C LYS A 284 18.10 6.04 -23.17
N PRO A 285 17.65 7.29 -23.33
CA PRO A 285 16.32 7.67 -22.87
C PRO A 285 15.23 6.83 -23.51
N LEU A 286 14.30 6.37 -22.67
CA LEU A 286 13.15 5.56 -23.06
C LEU A 286 12.32 6.27 -24.12
N SER A 287 11.84 5.53 -25.11
CA SER A 287 10.77 5.99 -26.01
C SER A 287 9.72 4.93 -26.20
N LEU A 288 8.46 5.28 -25.95
CA LEU A 288 7.29 4.44 -26.21
C LEU A 288 6.07 5.33 -26.42
N ARG A 289 5.03 4.79 -27.06
CA ARG A 289 3.86 5.59 -27.44
C ARG A 289 2.57 4.95 -26.96
N ALA A 290 1.54 5.77 -26.83
CA ALA A 290 0.17 5.36 -26.55
C ALA A 290 0.00 4.53 -25.27
N VAL A 291 0.70 4.89 -24.19
CA VAL A 291 0.51 4.29 -22.87
C VAL A 291 -0.86 4.66 -22.31
N PRO A 292 -1.76 3.70 -22.07
CA PRO A 292 -3.08 3.98 -21.52
C PRO A 292 -3.00 4.25 -20.02
N VAL A 293 -3.51 5.41 -19.60
CA VAL A 293 -3.58 5.80 -18.19
C VAL A 293 -5.00 6.22 -17.85
N ARG A 294 -5.58 5.62 -16.81
CA ARG A 294 -6.97 5.87 -16.39
C ARG A 294 -7.01 6.18 -14.90
N GLY A 295 -7.81 7.17 -14.53
CA GLY A 295 -8.05 7.54 -13.13
C GLY A 295 -9.26 6.83 -12.55
N VAL A 296 -9.12 6.30 -11.35
CA VAL A 296 -10.20 5.77 -10.51
C VAL A 296 -10.40 6.78 -9.37
N GLY A 297 -11.58 7.39 -9.31
CA GLY A 297 -11.97 8.32 -8.24
C GLY A 297 -13.00 7.68 -7.30
N SER A 298 -13.47 8.46 -6.32
CA SER A 298 -14.42 7.97 -5.29
C SER A 298 -15.75 7.46 -5.86
N ASP A 299 -16.17 7.94 -7.03
CA ASP A 299 -17.41 7.51 -7.71
C ASP A 299 -17.22 6.32 -8.67
N SER A 300 -15.97 5.92 -8.90
CA SER A 300 -15.61 4.83 -9.80
C SER A 300 -15.74 3.46 -9.13
N LEU A 301 -15.84 2.41 -9.95
CA LEU A 301 -15.61 1.02 -9.51
C LEU A 301 -14.52 0.39 -10.37
N LEU A 302 -13.50 -0.18 -9.73
CA LEU A 302 -12.42 -0.90 -10.41
C LEU A 302 -12.66 -2.40 -10.26
N HIS A 303 -12.74 -3.12 -11.37
CA HIS A 303 -12.82 -4.58 -11.40
C HIS A 303 -11.40 -5.11 -11.64
N LEU A 304 -10.77 -5.73 -10.63
CA LEU A 304 -9.35 -6.12 -10.73
C LEU A 304 -9.13 -7.36 -11.60
N ALA A 305 -10.17 -8.19 -11.81
CA ALA A 305 -10.08 -9.38 -12.65
C ALA A 305 -9.71 -9.06 -14.12
N ASP A 306 -10.19 -7.92 -14.63
CA ASP A 306 -9.97 -7.48 -16.02
C ASP A 306 -9.48 -6.02 -16.13
N PHE A 307 -9.26 -5.35 -15.00
CA PHE A 307 -8.91 -3.94 -14.90
C PHE A 307 -9.90 -2.99 -15.59
N ARG A 308 -11.18 -3.37 -15.65
CA ARG A 308 -12.29 -2.51 -16.11
C ARG A 308 -12.60 -1.46 -15.05
N ILE A 309 -12.79 -0.21 -15.49
CA ILE A 309 -13.19 0.89 -14.63
C ILE A 309 -14.58 1.35 -15.05
N GLU A 310 -15.54 1.28 -14.14
CA GLU A 310 -16.82 1.96 -14.30
C GLU A 310 -16.67 3.41 -13.85
N ARG A 311 -17.16 4.34 -14.68
CA ARG A 311 -17.09 5.79 -14.43
C ARG A 311 -15.66 6.26 -14.09
N PRO A 312 -14.68 6.10 -14.99
CA PRO A 312 -13.33 6.57 -14.74
C PRO A 312 -13.32 8.09 -14.52
N ALA A 313 -12.56 8.56 -13.54
CA ALA A 313 -12.40 9.99 -13.26
C ALA A 313 -11.74 10.73 -14.42
N PHE A 314 -10.83 10.05 -15.13
CA PHE A 314 -10.27 10.49 -16.40
C PHE A 314 -9.72 9.31 -17.20
N SER A 315 -9.48 9.54 -18.48
CA SER A 315 -8.74 8.63 -19.37
C SER A 315 -7.80 9.45 -20.25
N ALA A 316 -6.57 8.96 -20.43
CA ALA A 316 -5.54 9.64 -21.21
C ALA A 316 -4.61 8.62 -21.86
N LEU A 317 -3.95 9.06 -22.93
CA LEU A 317 -2.80 8.37 -23.52
C LEU A 317 -1.55 9.20 -23.28
N TYR A 318 -0.44 8.54 -22.98
CA TYR A 318 0.85 9.18 -22.80
C TYR A 318 1.87 8.63 -23.79
N ASP A 319 2.70 9.52 -24.33
CA ASP A 319 3.92 9.17 -25.04
C ASP A 319 5.10 9.45 -24.12
N VAL A 320 6.16 8.65 -24.26
CA VAL A 320 7.49 8.98 -23.79
C VAL A 320 8.34 9.20 -25.03
N GLU A 321 8.87 10.41 -25.18
CA GLU A 321 9.73 10.78 -26.31
C GLU A 321 11.11 11.19 -25.77
N ALA A 322 12.11 10.36 -26.03
CA ALA A 322 13.49 10.57 -25.56
C ALA A 322 13.57 10.95 -24.07
N GLY A 323 12.91 10.16 -23.21
CA GLY A 323 12.89 10.35 -21.76
C GLY A 323 11.94 11.43 -21.25
N ARG A 324 11.13 12.06 -22.12
CA ARG A 324 10.14 13.08 -21.73
C ARG A 324 8.74 12.52 -21.82
N LEU A 325 7.99 12.60 -20.71
CA LEU A 325 6.59 12.19 -20.65
C LEU A 325 5.70 13.28 -21.24
N ILE A 326 4.85 12.91 -22.19
CA ILE A 326 3.95 13.82 -22.91
C ILE A 326 2.54 13.23 -22.84
N ARG A 327 1.59 13.99 -22.29
CA ARG A 327 0.17 13.63 -22.39
C ARG A 327 -0.27 13.91 -23.81
N ARG A 328 -0.87 12.92 -24.48
CA ARG A 328 -1.57 13.16 -25.74
C ARG A 328 -2.85 13.90 -25.45
N ASP A 329 -3.03 15.06 -26.07
CA ASP A 329 -4.33 15.69 -26.14
C ASP A 329 -5.29 14.74 -26.86
N ALA A 330 -6.53 14.66 -26.37
CA ALA A 330 -7.59 14.04 -27.15
C ALA A 330 -7.60 14.77 -28.49
N ASN A 331 -7.39 14.05 -29.59
CA ASN A 331 -7.34 14.61 -30.94
C ASN A 331 -8.41 15.72 -31.06
N PRO A 332 -8.06 16.98 -31.40
CA PRO A 332 -9.11 17.93 -31.75
C PRO A 332 -9.88 17.27 -32.89
N ALA A 333 -11.21 17.19 -32.76
CA ALA A 333 -12.07 16.72 -33.84
C ALA A 333 -11.59 17.39 -35.14
N PRO A 334 -11.48 16.65 -36.26
CA PRO A 334 -10.96 17.22 -37.49
C PRO A 334 -11.72 18.51 -37.76
N THR A 335 -10.99 19.63 -37.70
CA THR A 335 -11.51 20.93 -38.10
C THR A 335 -12.05 20.74 -39.51
N ALA A 336 -13.36 20.86 -39.66
CA ALA A 336 -13.97 20.90 -40.97
C ALA A 336 -13.23 21.98 -41.78
N ALA A 337 -12.54 21.55 -42.83
CA ALA A 337 -11.93 22.45 -43.79
C ALA A 337 -13.03 23.32 -44.44
N PRO A 338 -12.70 24.58 -44.80
CA PRO A 338 -13.65 25.66 -45.02
C PRO A 338 -14.71 25.43 -46.10
#